data_AF-A0A936J046-F1
#
_entry.id   AF-A0A936J046-F1
#
_cell.length_a   1.000
_cell.length_b   1.000
_cell.length_c   1.000
_cell.angle_alpha   90.00
_cell.angle_beta   90.00
_cell.angle_gamma   90.00
#
_symmetry.space_group_name_H-M   'P 1'
#
loop_
_entity.id
_entity.type
_entity.pdbx_description
1 polymer ?
#
loop_
_entity_poly.entity_id
_entity_poly.type
_entity_poly.pdbx_seq_one_letter_code
_entity_poly.pdbx_strand_id
1 'polypeptide(L)'
;MAVLIEAISVVFRKKTIEGLIPGGWSAFLEGAPNRTLFSDGSLGCVSFMHPEDVGNYIFYLESLGLDFENSGVTKDIAVVDQLRGMTVASPWLRFAEVIKDGNSVSACWLASEEPGFVFTRRGWSYEGSLSEKPGFVAKEDVNRKLRFLRSDDGVDVYVDLKTGNEVFLGRPEISGMSKQELFEKLKAFCGEVLELGSQAEAARSDGDAEKGANILSRLSDELLPVVEEIVQGAGRNTGFAHFTNGLILRVLKEYASAEACFRMADELDPDVPNTLLEIVLCLGEQGKYADALPFARRAVEVQPNDPAALGNLAITLFSLGEIAEARQYIETALEIEPTDQINRAIYSQFVG
;
A
#
# COMPACT_ATOMS: atom_id res chain seq x y z
N MET A 1 -13.43 31.25 -10.96
CA MET A 1 -13.31 29.97 -11.72
C MET A 1 -13.99 28.88 -10.91
N ALA A 2 -14.30 27.72 -11.50
CA ALA A 2 -14.96 26.63 -10.79
C ALA A 2 -14.18 25.33 -10.92
N VAL A 3 -14.26 24.46 -9.91
CA VAL A 3 -13.74 23.09 -9.95
C VAL A 3 -14.89 22.10 -10.13
N LEU A 4 -14.69 21.10 -10.99
CA LEU A 4 -15.64 20.00 -11.18
C LEU A 4 -15.80 19.19 -9.88
N ILE A 5 -17.02 18.74 -9.60
CA ILE A 5 -17.34 17.85 -8.48
C ILE A 5 -17.88 16.53 -9.03
N GLU A 6 -17.18 15.44 -8.75
CA GLU A 6 -17.62 14.08 -9.07
C GLU A 6 -17.57 13.19 -7.83
N ALA A 7 -18.61 12.37 -7.64
CA ALA A 7 -18.82 11.58 -6.41
C ALA A 7 -18.74 12.45 -5.14
N ILE A 8 -18.09 11.96 -4.08
CA ILE A 8 -17.77 12.78 -2.91
C ILE A 8 -16.41 13.43 -3.14
N SER A 9 -16.36 14.75 -3.00
CA SER A 9 -15.19 15.57 -3.22
C SER A 9 -14.83 16.38 -1.99
N VAL A 10 -13.54 16.50 -1.71
CA VAL A 10 -12.98 17.40 -0.70
C VAL A 10 -12.39 18.61 -1.41
N VAL A 11 -12.94 19.79 -1.11
CA VAL A 11 -12.57 21.08 -1.70
C VAL A 11 -11.90 21.94 -0.64
N PHE A 12 -10.81 22.62 -0.98
CA PHE A 12 -10.07 23.46 -0.04
C PHE A 12 -9.44 24.66 -0.74
N ARG A 13 -9.09 25.68 0.03
CA ARG A 13 -8.43 26.89 -0.51
C ARG A 13 -6.95 26.63 -0.73
N LYS A 14 -6.49 26.72 -1.97
CA LYS A 14 -5.08 26.52 -2.35
C LYS A 14 -4.14 27.48 -1.61
N LYS A 15 -4.55 28.75 -1.47
CA LYS A 15 -3.76 29.77 -0.76
C LYS A 15 -3.46 29.41 0.69
N THR A 16 -4.39 28.72 1.37
CA THR A 16 -4.18 28.25 2.75
C THR A 16 -3.06 27.22 2.79
N ILE A 17 -3.03 26.28 1.86
CA ILE A 17 -2.00 25.23 1.74
C ILE A 17 -0.62 25.83 1.47
N GLU A 18 -0.52 26.77 0.53
CA GLU A 18 0.76 27.39 0.17
C GLU A 18 1.41 28.15 1.33
N GLY A 19 0.61 28.63 2.28
CA GLY A 19 1.11 29.31 3.48
C GLY A 19 1.44 28.39 4.66
N LEU A 20 0.85 27.19 4.71
CA LEU A 20 0.98 26.28 5.85
C LEU A 20 2.05 25.19 5.62
N ILE A 21 2.26 24.75 4.39
CA ILE A 21 3.08 23.56 4.09
C ILE A 21 4.46 23.97 3.56
N PRO A 22 5.56 23.54 4.22
CA PRO A 22 6.90 23.67 3.67
C PRO A 22 7.02 22.96 2.31
N GLY A 23 7.44 23.68 1.26
CA GLY A 23 7.43 23.17 -0.13
C GLY A 23 6.14 23.45 -0.90
N GLY A 24 5.14 24.05 -0.26
CA GLY A 24 3.94 24.61 -0.87
C GLY A 24 3.09 23.58 -1.63
N TRP A 25 2.46 24.03 -2.71
CA TRP A 25 1.54 23.21 -3.50
C TRP A 25 2.18 21.94 -4.07
N SER A 26 3.46 21.99 -4.47
CA SER A 26 4.15 20.83 -5.05
C SER A 26 4.32 19.70 -4.04
N ALA A 27 4.75 20.02 -2.81
CA ALA A 27 4.85 19.02 -1.73
C ALA A 27 3.47 18.48 -1.33
N PHE A 28 2.44 19.32 -1.39
CA PHE A 28 1.07 18.90 -1.10
C PHE A 28 0.51 17.90 -2.14
N LEU A 29 0.89 18.03 -3.42
CA LEU A 29 0.44 17.11 -4.48
C LEU A 29 0.86 15.66 -4.21
N GLU A 30 2.03 15.45 -3.60
CA GLU A 30 2.55 14.12 -3.25
C GLU A 30 1.75 13.44 -2.13
N GLY A 31 1.09 14.24 -1.27
CA GLY A 31 0.29 13.76 -0.14
C GLY A 31 -1.19 13.51 -0.44
N ALA A 32 -1.62 13.64 -1.69
CA ALA A 32 -3.02 13.45 -2.07
C ALA A 32 -3.48 12.00 -1.86
N PRO A 33 -4.69 11.76 -1.34
CA PRO A 33 -5.13 10.43 -0.89
C PRO A 33 -5.43 9.52 -2.08
N ASN A 34 -5.65 10.10 -3.25
CA ASN A 34 -5.71 9.40 -4.52
C ASN A 34 -5.16 10.31 -5.60
N ARG A 35 -4.97 9.77 -6.80
CA ARG A 35 -4.48 10.56 -7.94
C ARG A 35 -5.53 11.51 -8.50
N THR A 36 -6.57 11.86 -7.72
CA THR A 36 -7.72 12.80 -7.79
C THR A 36 -7.48 14.30 -7.81
N LEU A 37 -6.35 14.72 -7.24
CA LEU A 37 -6.11 16.12 -6.95
C LEU A 37 -5.94 16.97 -8.22
N PHE A 38 -6.65 18.10 -8.29
CA PHE A 38 -6.43 19.16 -9.27
C PHE A 38 -6.80 20.53 -8.66
N SER A 39 -6.49 21.62 -9.38
CA SER A 39 -6.79 22.98 -8.91
C SER A 39 -7.08 23.92 -10.08
N ASP A 40 -8.00 24.85 -9.87
CA ASP A 40 -8.27 25.97 -10.79
C ASP A 40 -7.37 27.19 -10.55
N GLY A 41 -6.38 27.06 -9.65
CA GLY A 41 -5.50 28.14 -9.20
C GLY A 41 -5.92 28.79 -7.88
N SER A 42 -7.19 28.68 -7.48
CA SER A 42 -7.71 29.24 -6.21
C SER A 42 -8.21 28.16 -5.26
N LEU A 43 -8.94 27.19 -5.80
CA LEU A 43 -9.45 26.01 -5.11
C LEU A 43 -8.63 24.79 -5.52
N GLY A 44 -8.39 23.91 -4.56
CA GLY A 44 -7.98 22.53 -4.80
C GLY A 44 -9.17 21.60 -4.59
N CYS A 45 -9.21 20.51 -5.37
CA CYS A 45 -10.27 19.52 -5.31
C CYS A 45 -9.68 18.12 -5.45
N VAL A 46 -10.11 17.22 -4.56
CA VAL A 46 -9.91 15.76 -4.67
C VAL A 46 -11.29 15.13 -4.75
N SER A 47 -11.56 14.35 -5.79
CA SER A 47 -12.85 13.71 -6.07
C SER A 47 -12.77 12.18 -5.93
N PHE A 48 -13.87 11.49 -6.22
CA PHE A 48 -13.96 10.02 -6.19
C PHE A 48 -13.63 9.42 -4.82
N MET A 49 -14.06 10.06 -3.73
CA MET A 49 -13.80 9.59 -2.37
C MET A 49 -14.98 8.79 -1.82
N HIS A 50 -14.72 7.76 -1.01
CA HIS A 50 -15.73 7.11 -0.17
C HIS A 50 -15.92 7.91 1.15
N PRO A 51 -17.08 7.85 1.82
CA PRO A 51 -17.31 8.61 3.06
C PRO A 51 -16.27 8.38 4.17
N GLU A 52 -15.83 7.14 4.36
CA GLU A 52 -14.79 6.80 5.36
C GLU A 52 -13.47 7.51 5.04
N ASP A 53 -13.10 7.58 3.77
CA ASP A 53 -11.88 8.20 3.29
C ASP A 53 -11.85 9.71 3.46
N VAL A 54 -13.01 10.33 3.28
CA VAL A 54 -13.19 11.76 3.49
C VAL A 54 -12.84 12.12 4.93
N GLY A 55 -13.27 11.29 5.89
CA GLY A 55 -12.90 11.46 7.30
C GLY A 55 -11.38 11.38 7.52
N ASN A 56 -10.72 10.37 6.96
CA ASN A 56 -9.27 10.19 7.08
C ASN A 56 -8.49 11.35 6.44
N TYR A 57 -8.93 11.81 5.27
CA TYR A 57 -8.27 12.90 4.57
C TYR A 57 -8.50 14.25 5.26
N ILE A 58 -9.69 14.50 5.81
CA ILE A 58 -9.93 15.68 6.66
C ILE A 58 -8.97 15.67 7.85
N PHE A 59 -8.85 14.55 8.56
CA PHE A 59 -7.94 14.43 9.69
C PHE A 59 -6.49 14.74 9.31
N TYR A 60 -6.04 14.24 8.15
CA TYR A 60 -4.72 14.60 7.61
C TYR A 60 -4.60 16.10 7.34
N LEU A 61 -5.57 16.72 6.67
CA LEU A 61 -5.55 18.16 6.40
C LEU A 61 -5.58 19.00 7.69
N GLU A 62 -6.32 18.56 8.71
CA GLU A 62 -6.33 19.18 10.04
C GLU A 62 -4.98 19.05 10.75
N SER A 63 -4.29 17.92 10.61
CA SER A 63 -2.92 17.75 11.13
C SER A 63 -1.91 18.71 10.48
N LEU A 64 -2.19 19.19 9.26
CA LEU A 64 -1.41 20.21 8.56
C LEU A 64 -1.83 21.64 8.92
N GLY A 65 -2.85 21.81 9.77
CA GLY A 65 -3.32 23.09 10.26
C GLY A 65 -4.46 23.73 9.46
N LEU A 66 -5.14 22.98 8.58
CA LEU A 66 -6.37 23.44 7.94
C LEU A 66 -7.57 23.16 8.85
N ASP A 67 -8.56 24.06 8.90
CA ASP A 67 -9.77 23.81 9.70
C ASP A 67 -10.93 23.34 8.80
N PHE A 68 -11.50 22.17 9.09
CA PHE A 68 -12.71 21.72 8.38
C PHE A 68 -13.95 22.49 8.83
N GLU A 69 -14.35 22.33 10.09
CA GLU A 69 -15.58 22.91 10.62
C GLU A 69 -15.33 23.67 11.93
N ASN A 70 -15.95 24.85 12.05
CA ASN A 70 -16.10 25.52 13.34
C ASN A 70 -17.55 26.02 13.49
N SER A 71 -18.24 25.58 14.55
CA SER A 71 -19.57 26.07 14.92
C SER A 71 -20.64 25.90 13.83
N GLY A 72 -20.66 24.75 13.11
CA GLY A 72 -21.69 24.45 12.11
C GLY A 72 -21.43 25.04 10.71
N VAL A 73 -20.26 25.66 10.50
CA VAL A 73 -19.84 26.17 9.19
C VAL A 73 -18.41 25.77 8.85
N THR A 74 -18.15 25.54 7.58
CA THR A 74 -16.81 25.21 7.09
C THR A 74 -15.88 26.43 7.07
N LYS A 75 -14.58 26.22 7.27
CA LYS A 75 -13.57 27.29 7.27
C LYS A 75 -12.58 27.22 6.10
N ASP A 76 -11.76 26.17 6.04
CA ASP A 76 -10.73 25.98 5.01
C ASP A 76 -11.02 24.78 4.09
N ILE A 77 -11.74 23.78 4.61
CA ILE A 77 -12.09 22.54 3.90
C ILE A 77 -13.61 22.43 3.78
N ALA A 78 -14.12 21.95 2.65
CA ALA A 78 -15.53 21.64 2.44
C ALA A 78 -15.66 20.24 1.81
N VAL A 79 -16.65 19.48 2.26
CA VAL A 79 -17.01 18.19 1.66
C VAL A 79 -18.28 18.38 0.85
N VAL A 80 -18.22 17.92 -0.40
CA VAL A 80 -19.27 18.11 -1.38
C VAL A 80 -19.61 16.79 -2.02
N ASP A 81 -20.84 16.34 -1.84
CA ASP A 81 -21.41 15.21 -2.56
C ASP A 81 -22.03 15.72 -3.86
N GLN A 82 -21.70 15.11 -4.99
CA GLN A 82 -22.19 15.52 -6.30
C GLN A 82 -23.73 15.56 -6.39
N LEU A 83 -24.42 14.65 -5.70
CA LEU A 83 -25.88 14.52 -5.74
C LEU A 83 -26.58 15.31 -4.64
N ARG A 84 -25.94 15.42 -3.46
CA ARG A 84 -26.55 16.01 -2.26
C ARG A 84 -26.04 17.42 -1.95
N GLY A 85 -24.98 17.85 -2.62
CA GLY A 85 -24.30 19.13 -2.38
C GLY A 85 -23.40 19.10 -1.14
N MET A 86 -23.19 20.28 -0.56
CA MET A 86 -22.29 20.45 0.60
C MET A 86 -22.86 19.75 1.84
N THR A 87 -22.03 18.97 2.53
CA THR A 87 -22.43 18.25 3.75
C THR A 87 -22.57 19.17 4.96
N VAL A 88 -21.78 20.25 4.98
CA VAL A 88 -21.78 21.31 5.99
C VAL A 88 -21.87 22.66 5.27
N ALA A 89 -22.60 23.62 5.85
CA ALA A 89 -22.75 24.93 5.24
C ALA A 89 -21.39 25.62 5.05
N SER A 90 -21.17 26.18 3.86
CA SER A 90 -19.94 26.91 3.55
C SER A 90 -20.22 28.36 3.18
N PRO A 91 -19.77 29.34 3.99
CA PRO A 91 -19.94 30.75 3.65
C PRO A 91 -19.06 31.15 2.45
N TRP A 92 -17.94 30.47 2.25
CA TRP A 92 -16.90 30.81 1.29
C TRP A 92 -16.93 29.99 0.00
N LEU A 93 -17.72 28.91 -0.04
CA LEU A 93 -17.88 28.06 -1.21
C LEU A 93 -19.33 28.11 -1.70
N ARG A 94 -19.50 27.93 -3.00
CA ARG A 94 -20.79 27.70 -3.65
C ARG A 94 -20.75 26.37 -4.37
N PHE A 95 -21.92 25.76 -4.50
CA PHE A 95 -22.13 24.51 -5.22
C PHE A 95 -23.40 24.65 -6.04
N ALA A 96 -23.32 24.35 -7.33
CA ALA A 96 -24.49 24.18 -8.18
C ALA A 96 -24.15 23.36 -9.42
N GLU A 97 -25.18 22.99 -10.17
CA GLU A 97 -25.02 22.59 -11.56
C GLU A 97 -24.71 23.80 -12.44
N VAL A 98 -23.74 23.63 -13.34
CA VAL A 98 -23.29 24.64 -14.29
C VAL A 98 -23.14 24.01 -15.67
N ILE A 99 -23.24 24.83 -16.71
CA ILE A 99 -23.10 24.34 -18.09
C ILE A 99 -21.63 24.37 -18.51
N LYS A 100 -21.08 23.20 -18.83
CA LYS A 100 -19.77 23.02 -19.45
C LYS A 100 -19.94 22.35 -20.80
N ASP A 101 -19.50 23.03 -21.87
CA ASP A 101 -19.51 22.50 -23.24
C ASP A 101 -20.89 21.97 -23.69
N GLY A 102 -21.96 22.61 -23.22
CA GLY A 102 -23.35 22.23 -23.51
C GLY A 102 -23.95 21.18 -22.55
N ASN A 103 -23.17 20.66 -21.62
CA ASN A 103 -23.58 19.62 -20.68
C ASN A 103 -23.70 20.17 -19.24
N SER A 104 -24.64 19.62 -18.45
CA SER A 104 -24.78 19.97 -17.04
C SER A 104 -23.76 19.20 -16.20
N VAL A 105 -22.96 19.90 -15.39
CA VAL A 105 -21.98 19.30 -14.48
C VAL A 105 -22.10 19.94 -13.10
N SER A 106 -21.82 19.17 -12.05
CA SER A 106 -21.76 19.69 -10.68
C SER A 106 -20.43 20.39 -10.46
N ALA A 107 -20.43 21.61 -9.92
CA ALA A 107 -19.20 22.37 -9.72
C ALA A 107 -19.23 23.20 -8.43
N CYS A 108 -18.03 23.50 -7.94
CA CYS A 108 -17.82 24.43 -6.83
C CYS A 108 -16.96 25.62 -7.22
N TRP A 109 -17.24 26.78 -6.64
CA TRP A 109 -16.46 28.00 -6.83
C TRP A 109 -16.48 28.86 -5.58
N LEU A 110 -15.57 29.84 -5.50
CA LEU A 110 -15.52 30.79 -4.39
C LEU A 110 -16.80 31.63 -4.35
N ALA A 111 -17.36 31.80 -3.16
CA ALA A 111 -18.59 32.55 -2.92
C ALA A 111 -18.57 34.03 -3.32
N SER A 112 -17.38 34.61 -3.44
CA SER A 112 -17.15 35.98 -3.91
C SER A 112 -17.12 36.09 -5.44
N GLU A 113 -17.27 34.98 -6.16
CA GLU A 113 -17.15 34.89 -7.61
C GLU A 113 -18.41 34.29 -8.25
N GLU A 114 -18.51 34.48 -9.55
CA GLU A 114 -19.44 33.74 -10.41
C GLU A 114 -18.74 32.51 -11.00
N PRO A 115 -19.47 31.41 -11.31
CA PRO A 115 -18.90 30.25 -11.95
C PRO A 115 -18.50 30.61 -13.38
N GLY A 116 -17.22 30.96 -13.56
CA GLY A 116 -16.61 31.18 -14.87
C GLY A 116 -16.37 29.85 -15.61
N PHE A 117 -15.14 29.58 -16.03
CA PHE A 117 -14.79 28.27 -16.60
C PHE A 117 -14.76 27.18 -15.52
N VAL A 118 -15.29 26.01 -15.85
CA VAL A 118 -15.20 24.79 -15.03
C VAL A 118 -13.90 24.08 -15.36
N PHE A 119 -12.95 24.16 -14.44
CA PHE A 119 -11.69 23.47 -14.48
C PHE A 119 -11.93 21.98 -14.18
N THR A 120 -11.36 21.14 -15.04
CA THR A 120 -11.41 19.69 -14.93
C THR A 120 -10.00 19.13 -14.91
N ARG A 121 -9.88 17.84 -14.63
CA ARG A 121 -8.62 17.13 -14.82
C ARG A 121 -8.16 17.12 -16.26
N ARG A 122 -6.85 17.01 -16.42
CA ARG A 122 -6.24 16.72 -17.72
C ARG A 122 -6.78 15.39 -18.24
N GLY A 123 -7.34 15.39 -19.44
CA GLY A 123 -7.89 14.19 -20.07
C GLY A 123 -9.32 13.84 -19.68
N TRP A 124 -9.99 14.68 -18.88
CA TRP A 124 -11.41 14.48 -18.56
C TRP A 124 -12.32 14.78 -19.76
N SER A 125 -13.36 13.96 -19.95
CA SER A 125 -14.46 14.15 -20.90
C SER A 125 -15.81 14.02 -20.21
N TYR A 126 -16.86 14.64 -20.76
CA TYR A 126 -18.22 14.50 -20.22
C TYR A 126 -18.76 13.09 -20.47
N GLU A 127 -18.59 12.58 -21.68
CA GLU A 127 -18.98 11.23 -22.05
C GLU A 127 -18.21 10.21 -21.21
N GLY A 128 -18.94 9.31 -20.55
CA GLY A 128 -18.44 8.31 -19.62
C GLY A 128 -18.18 8.81 -18.20
N SER A 129 -18.40 10.10 -17.92
CA SER A 129 -18.17 10.68 -16.58
C SER A 129 -19.34 10.42 -15.62
N LEU A 130 -19.11 10.61 -14.31
CA LEU A 130 -20.19 10.57 -13.32
C LEU A 130 -21.17 11.73 -13.49
N SER A 131 -20.76 12.80 -14.17
CA SER A 131 -21.67 13.91 -14.52
C SER A 131 -22.64 13.54 -15.65
N GLU A 132 -22.32 12.56 -16.49
CA GLU A 132 -23.26 12.06 -17.52
C GLU A 132 -24.32 11.14 -16.90
N LYS A 133 -23.90 10.19 -16.06
CA LYS A 133 -24.76 9.20 -15.42
C LYS A 133 -24.36 8.98 -13.97
N PRO A 134 -24.81 9.84 -13.04
CA PRO A 134 -24.45 9.68 -11.65
C PRO A 134 -25.09 8.40 -11.09
N GLY A 135 -24.32 7.65 -10.30
CA GLY A 135 -24.74 6.38 -9.74
C GLY A 135 -24.19 6.18 -8.33
N PHE A 136 -24.96 5.50 -7.48
CA PHE A 136 -24.55 5.09 -6.14
C PHE A 136 -24.63 3.57 -6.03
N VAL A 137 -23.55 2.95 -5.56
CA VAL A 137 -23.50 1.52 -5.23
C VAL A 137 -23.19 1.38 -3.75
N ALA A 138 -24.11 0.79 -2.98
CA ALA A 138 -23.90 0.55 -1.55
C ALA A 138 -22.77 -0.47 -1.31
N LYS A 139 -22.05 -0.35 -0.19
CA LYS A 139 -20.89 -1.19 0.17
C LYS A 139 -21.23 -2.69 0.12
N GLU A 140 -22.42 -3.08 0.57
CA GLU A 140 -22.88 -4.48 0.57
C GLU A 140 -23.19 -5.02 -0.84
N ASP A 141 -23.38 -4.13 -1.81
CA ASP A 141 -23.73 -4.45 -3.18
C ASP A 141 -22.52 -4.47 -4.13
N VAL A 142 -21.37 -3.93 -3.71
CA VAL A 142 -20.14 -3.90 -4.52
C VAL A 142 -19.75 -5.31 -4.95
N ASN A 143 -19.66 -6.26 -4.03
CA ASN A 143 -19.29 -7.65 -4.33
C ASN A 143 -20.38 -8.45 -5.08
N ARG A 144 -21.63 -7.96 -5.11
CA ARG A 144 -22.76 -8.60 -5.80
C ARG A 144 -23.00 -8.06 -7.20
N LYS A 145 -22.69 -6.79 -7.44
CA LYS A 145 -23.00 -6.07 -8.68
C LYS A 145 -21.75 -5.73 -9.49
N LEU A 146 -20.58 -5.68 -8.86
CA LEU A 146 -19.34 -5.32 -9.51
C LEU A 146 -18.38 -6.52 -9.48
N ARG A 147 -17.74 -6.81 -10.61
CA ARG A 147 -16.64 -7.78 -10.68
C ARG A 147 -15.34 -7.03 -10.93
N PHE A 148 -14.36 -7.22 -10.06
CA PHE A 148 -13.05 -6.61 -10.23
C PHE A 148 -12.43 -7.01 -11.58
N LEU A 149 -11.86 -6.03 -12.28
CA LEU A 149 -11.15 -6.24 -13.55
C LEU A 149 -9.64 -6.04 -13.36
N ARG A 150 -9.23 -4.88 -12.85
CA ARG A 150 -7.83 -4.46 -12.74
C ARG A 150 -7.68 -3.27 -11.79
N SER A 151 -6.45 -2.95 -11.40
CA SER A 151 -6.12 -1.69 -10.74
C SER A 151 -5.20 -0.89 -11.66
N ASP A 152 -5.59 0.36 -11.97
CA ASP A 152 -4.82 1.28 -12.81
C ASP A 152 -4.57 2.58 -12.02
N ASP A 153 -3.30 2.97 -11.84
CA ASP A 153 -2.91 4.30 -11.36
C ASP A 153 -3.64 4.81 -10.08
N GLY A 154 -3.84 3.93 -9.10
CA GLY A 154 -4.50 4.27 -7.82
C GLY A 154 -6.03 4.26 -7.87
N VAL A 155 -6.61 3.61 -8.89
CA VAL A 155 -8.04 3.42 -9.07
C VAL A 155 -8.30 1.94 -9.38
N ASP A 156 -9.22 1.32 -8.63
CA ASP A 156 -9.70 -0.02 -8.93
C ASP A 156 -10.79 0.06 -10.01
N VAL A 157 -10.62 -0.74 -11.07
CA VAL A 157 -11.57 -0.85 -12.17
C VAL A 157 -12.38 -2.13 -11.97
N TYR A 158 -13.70 -1.97 -11.99
CA TYR A 158 -14.67 -3.04 -11.91
C TYR A 158 -15.51 -3.08 -13.19
N VAL A 159 -16.14 -4.20 -13.49
CA VAL A 159 -17.28 -4.26 -14.41
C VAL A 159 -18.57 -4.34 -13.62
N ASP A 160 -19.50 -3.44 -13.90
CA ASP A 160 -20.87 -3.56 -13.42
C ASP A 160 -21.56 -4.71 -14.18
N LEU A 161 -21.92 -5.76 -13.45
CA LEU A 161 -22.52 -6.98 -13.99
C LEU A 161 -23.91 -6.76 -14.59
N LYS A 162 -24.57 -5.64 -14.28
CA LYS A 162 -25.88 -5.27 -14.83
C LYS A 162 -25.74 -4.49 -16.14
N THR A 163 -24.78 -3.57 -16.21
CA THR A 163 -24.63 -2.67 -17.36
C THR A 163 -23.55 -3.11 -18.34
N GLY A 164 -22.62 -3.96 -17.90
CA GLY A 164 -21.44 -4.38 -18.66
C GLY A 164 -20.35 -3.31 -18.75
N ASN A 165 -20.53 -2.14 -18.13
CA ASN A 165 -19.61 -1.02 -18.20
C ASN A 165 -18.53 -1.10 -17.13
N GLU A 166 -17.38 -0.49 -17.43
CA GLU A 166 -16.33 -0.28 -16.45
C GLU A 166 -16.74 0.80 -15.43
N VAL A 167 -16.44 0.55 -14.16
CA VAL A 167 -16.69 1.45 -13.03
C VAL A 167 -15.37 1.64 -12.29
N PHE A 168 -15.06 2.89 -11.97
CA PHE A 168 -13.79 3.31 -11.40
C PHE A 168 -13.99 3.69 -9.93
N LEU A 169 -13.34 2.96 -9.03
CA LEU A 169 -13.35 3.22 -7.59
C LEU A 169 -11.97 3.73 -7.20
N GLY A 170 -11.86 5.04 -6.98
CA GLY A 170 -10.72 5.61 -6.27
C GLY A 170 -10.79 5.16 -4.82
N ARG A 171 -10.01 4.16 -4.43
CA ARG A 171 -9.81 3.82 -3.03
C ARG A 171 -8.57 4.56 -2.58
N PRO A 172 -8.68 5.56 -1.70
CA PRO A 172 -7.51 6.00 -1.00
C PRO A 172 -7.06 4.85 -0.10
N GLU A 173 -5.75 4.74 0.02
CA GLU A 173 -5.20 3.92 1.08
C GLU A 173 -5.76 4.42 2.41
N ILE A 174 -5.89 3.49 3.36
CA ILE A 174 -6.45 3.65 4.71
C ILE A 174 -7.88 3.08 4.80
N SER A 175 -7.99 1.75 4.83
CA SER A 175 -8.96 1.09 5.73
C SER A 175 -8.83 1.79 7.09
N GLY A 176 -9.91 2.17 7.76
CA GLY A 176 -9.97 3.09 8.92
C GLY A 176 -9.04 2.91 10.14
N MET A 177 -7.94 2.17 10.04
CA MET A 177 -6.70 2.27 10.81
C MET A 177 -5.78 3.34 10.23
N SER A 178 -5.40 4.34 11.00
CA SER A 178 -4.28 5.24 10.67
C SER A 178 -3.02 4.47 10.27
N LYS A 179 -2.09 5.12 9.54
CA LYS A 179 -0.80 4.50 9.19
C LYS A 179 -0.04 3.95 10.41
N GLN A 180 -0.16 4.62 11.56
CA GLN A 180 0.43 4.17 12.82
C GLN A 180 -0.24 2.90 13.34
N GLU A 181 -1.58 2.84 13.34
CA GLU A 181 -2.33 1.66 13.78
C GLU A 181 -2.08 0.46 12.87
N LEU A 182 -2.04 0.68 11.56
CA LEU A 182 -1.68 -0.35 10.60
C LEU A 182 -0.26 -0.88 10.85
N PHE A 183 0.70 0.02 11.07
CA PHE A 183 2.08 -0.36 11.36
C PHE A 183 2.19 -1.17 12.66
N GLU A 184 1.56 -0.74 13.75
CA GLU A 184 1.58 -1.48 15.02
C GLU A 184 0.88 -2.84 14.89
N LYS A 185 -0.22 -2.92 14.12
CA LYS A 185 -0.90 -4.19 13.86
C LYS A 185 -0.03 -5.15 13.06
N LEU A 186 0.60 -4.68 11.98
CA LEU A 186 1.53 -5.48 11.18
C LEU A 186 2.73 -5.93 12.00
N LYS A 187 3.26 -5.06 12.87
CA LYS A 187 4.37 -5.38 13.76
C LYS A 187 4.00 -6.48 14.77
N ALA A 188 2.79 -6.42 15.32
CA ALA A 188 2.27 -7.47 16.19
C ALA A 188 2.15 -8.81 15.44
N PHE A 189 1.58 -8.82 14.24
CA PHE A 189 1.52 -10.03 13.40
C PHE A 189 2.91 -10.57 13.08
N CYS A 190 3.84 -9.72 12.64
CA CYS A 190 5.19 -10.14 12.33
C CYS A 190 5.87 -10.82 13.54
N GLY A 191 5.70 -10.26 14.74
CA GLY A 191 6.21 -10.87 15.98
C GLY A 191 5.58 -12.23 16.27
N GLU A 192 4.26 -12.34 16.15
CA GLU A 192 3.51 -13.58 16.36
C GLU A 192 3.92 -14.67 15.35
N VAL A 193 4.09 -14.33 14.08
CA VAL A 193 4.49 -15.26 13.01
C VAL A 193 5.91 -15.79 13.27
N LEU A 194 6.85 -14.94 13.67
CA LEU A 194 8.21 -15.36 14.00
C LEU A 194 8.22 -16.31 15.21
N GLU A 195 7.43 -16.02 16.24
CA GLU A 195 7.29 -16.88 17.41
C GLU A 195 6.70 -18.25 17.04
N LEU A 196 5.60 -18.25 16.28
CA LEU A 196 4.95 -19.48 15.80
C LEU A 196 5.88 -20.29 14.89
N GLY A 197 6.63 -19.65 14.00
CA GLY A 197 7.62 -20.31 13.15
C GLY A 197 8.70 -21.02 13.96
N SER A 198 9.26 -20.37 14.98
CA SER A 198 10.23 -20.97 15.89
C SER A 198 9.63 -22.16 16.65
N GLN A 199 8.40 -22.04 17.14
CA GLN A 199 7.70 -23.12 17.83
C GLN A 199 7.42 -24.32 16.90
N ALA A 200 7.09 -24.07 15.62
CA ALA A 200 6.88 -25.12 14.63
C ALA A 200 8.18 -25.89 14.33
N GLU A 201 9.32 -25.18 14.22
CA GLU A 201 10.63 -25.79 14.04
C GLU A 201 11.08 -26.62 15.25
N ALA A 202 10.82 -26.12 16.46
CA ALA A 202 11.08 -26.85 17.70
C ALA A 202 10.22 -28.13 17.79
N ALA A 203 8.91 -28.03 17.52
CA ALA A 203 8.01 -29.19 17.50
C ALA A 203 8.45 -30.25 16.48
N ARG A 204 8.91 -29.82 15.30
CA ARG A 204 9.48 -30.70 14.29
C ARG A 204 10.74 -31.41 14.80
N SER A 205 11.61 -30.70 15.51
CA SER A 205 12.85 -31.25 16.06
C SER A 205 12.58 -32.25 17.19
N ASP A 206 11.53 -32.02 17.99
CA ASP A 206 11.09 -32.90 19.08
C ASP A 206 10.27 -34.10 18.59
N GLY A 207 9.90 -34.15 17.31
CA GLY A 207 9.04 -35.19 16.73
C GLY A 207 7.55 -35.04 17.08
N ASP A 208 7.14 -33.89 17.61
CA ASP A 208 5.76 -33.57 17.96
C ASP A 208 4.99 -33.05 16.73
N ALA A 209 4.59 -33.98 15.88
CA ALA A 209 3.89 -33.67 14.63
C ALA A 209 2.52 -33.01 14.87
N GLU A 210 1.83 -33.33 15.97
CA GLU A 210 0.52 -32.76 16.29
C GLU A 210 0.64 -31.29 16.65
N LYS A 211 1.58 -30.93 17.53
CA LYS A 211 1.86 -29.53 17.87
C LYS A 211 2.29 -28.72 16.65
N GLY A 212 3.15 -29.29 15.80
CA GLY A 212 3.56 -28.65 14.55
C GLY A 212 2.37 -28.38 13.63
N ALA A 213 1.50 -29.37 13.40
CA ALA A 213 0.31 -29.23 12.55
C ALA A 213 -0.67 -28.17 13.08
N ASN A 214 -0.89 -28.12 14.39
CA ASN A 214 -1.78 -27.12 15.01
C ASN A 214 -1.26 -25.69 14.82
N ILE A 215 0.05 -25.48 14.92
CA ILE A 215 0.67 -24.18 14.68
C ILE A 215 0.50 -23.76 13.21
N LEU A 216 0.74 -24.68 12.27
CA LEU A 216 0.59 -24.40 10.84
C LEU A 216 -0.87 -24.09 10.47
N SER A 217 -1.85 -24.81 11.05
CA SER A 217 -3.28 -24.52 10.85
C SER A 217 -3.66 -23.13 11.39
N ARG A 218 -3.15 -22.72 12.54
CA ARG A 218 -3.36 -21.35 13.04
C ARG A 218 -2.80 -20.30 12.07
N LEU A 219 -1.61 -20.54 11.52
CA LEU A 219 -1.02 -19.63 10.52
C LEU A 219 -1.87 -19.56 9.25
N SER A 220 -2.32 -20.70 8.71
CA SER A 220 -3.10 -20.75 7.47
C SER A 220 -4.54 -20.26 7.62
N ASP A 221 -5.20 -20.58 8.73
CA ASP A 221 -6.65 -20.44 8.87
C ASP A 221 -7.03 -19.14 9.60
N GLU A 222 -6.14 -18.60 10.45
CA GLU A 222 -6.42 -17.41 11.25
C GLU A 222 -5.60 -16.20 10.82
N LEU A 223 -4.27 -16.34 10.70
CA LEU A 223 -3.39 -15.18 10.45
C LEU A 223 -3.33 -14.81 8.96
N LEU A 224 -3.10 -15.80 8.09
CA LEU A 224 -2.93 -15.56 6.66
C LEU A 224 -4.10 -14.77 6.04
N PRO A 225 -5.38 -15.13 6.26
CA PRO A 225 -6.49 -14.42 5.62
C PRO A 225 -6.59 -12.95 6.06
N VAL A 226 -6.23 -12.65 7.31
CA VAL A 226 -6.26 -11.28 7.83
C VAL A 226 -5.14 -10.43 7.23
N VAL A 227 -3.94 -11.00 7.09
CA VAL A 227 -2.81 -10.30 6.48
C VAL A 227 -3.02 -10.13 4.97
N GLU A 228 -3.61 -11.12 4.29
CA GLU A 228 -4.01 -11.02 2.88
C GLU A 228 -5.05 -9.93 2.66
N GLU A 229 -6.05 -9.80 3.54
CA GLU A 229 -7.02 -8.69 3.49
C GLU A 229 -6.32 -7.34 3.62
N ILE A 230 -5.34 -7.22 4.52
CA ILE A 230 -4.53 -6.00 4.69
C ILE A 230 -3.76 -5.70 3.40
N VAL A 231 -3.08 -6.68 2.83
CA VAL A 231 -2.29 -6.53 1.58
C VAL A 231 -3.19 -6.17 0.39
N GLN A 232 -4.41 -6.68 0.33
CA GLN A 232 -5.37 -6.32 -0.73
C GLN A 232 -6.01 -4.94 -0.51
N GLY A 233 -6.03 -4.45 0.73
CA GLY A 233 -6.59 -3.18 1.15
C GLY A 233 -5.54 -2.15 1.56
N ALA A 234 -5.52 -1.78 2.84
CA ALA A 234 -4.76 -0.62 3.33
C ALA A 234 -3.24 -0.78 3.36
N GLY A 235 -2.74 -2.02 3.37
CA GLY A 235 -1.32 -2.34 3.34
C GLY A 235 -0.78 -2.57 1.93
N ARG A 236 -1.57 -2.33 0.87
CA ARG A 236 -1.21 -2.68 -0.51
C ARG A 236 0.11 -2.05 -0.97
N ASN A 237 0.38 -0.78 -0.65
CA ASN A 237 1.66 -0.14 -0.98
C ASN A 237 2.56 0.00 0.26
N THR A 238 2.47 -0.94 1.20
CA THR A 238 3.36 -1.00 2.37
C THR A 238 4.25 -2.24 2.27
N GLY A 239 5.56 -2.06 2.07
CA GLY A 239 6.48 -3.19 1.93
C GLY A 239 6.46 -4.10 3.18
N PHE A 240 6.31 -3.51 4.37
CA PHE A 240 6.17 -4.28 5.61
C PHE A 240 4.93 -5.18 5.67
N ALA A 241 3.83 -4.82 5.00
CA ALA A 241 2.64 -5.67 4.92
C ALA A 241 2.90 -6.91 4.07
N HIS A 242 3.50 -6.72 2.88
CA HIS A 242 3.92 -7.81 2.01
C HIS A 242 5.00 -8.68 2.65
N PHE A 243 5.94 -8.09 3.38
CA PHE A 243 6.95 -8.82 4.15
C PHE A 243 6.29 -9.74 5.19
N THR A 244 5.32 -9.21 5.95
CA THR A 244 4.58 -10.00 6.96
C THR A 244 3.80 -11.15 6.31
N ASN A 245 3.17 -10.91 5.16
CA ASN A 245 2.49 -11.97 4.40
C ASN A 245 3.47 -13.06 3.93
N GLY A 246 4.61 -12.63 3.38
CA GLY A 246 5.68 -13.51 2.92
C GLY A 246 6.23 -14.39 4.04
N LEU A 247 6.38 -13.86 5.25
CA LEU A 247 6.82 -14.66 6.41
C LEU A 247 5.84 -15.80 6.73
N ILE A 248 4.53 -15.54 6.70
CA ILE A 248 3.53 -16.59 6.95
C ILE A 248 3.66 -17.69 5.90
N LEU A 249 3.67 -17.31 4.62
CA LEU A 249 3.79 -18.25 3.51
C LEU A 249 5.10 -19.03 3.55
N ARG A 250 6.21 -18.41 3.98
CA ARG A 250 7.49 -19.10 4.16
C ARG A 250 7.40 -20.16 5.25
N VAL A 251 6.81 -19.86 6.41
CA VAL A 251 6.63 -20.85 7.49
C VAL A 251 5.72 -22.00 7.04
N LEU A 252 4.71 -21.70 6.23
CA LEU A 252 3.86 -22.70 5.57
C LEU A 252 4.56 -23.46 4.42
N LYS A 253 5.81 -23.09 4.09
CA LYS A 253 6.63 -23.63 3.00
C LYS A 253 6.06 -23.42 1.60
N GLU A 254 5.22 -22.41 1.45
CA GLU A 254 4.74 -21.93 0.16
C GLU A 254 5.75 -20.96 -0.48
N TYR A 255 6.96 -21.47 -0.75
CA TYR A 255 8.11 -20.63 -1.08
C TYR A 255 7.94 -19.76 -2.32
N ALA A 256 7.21 -20.23 -3.34
CA ALA A 256 6.93 -19.43 -4.55
C ALA A 256 6.00 -18.25 -4.24
N SER A 257 4.97 -18.46 -3.40
CA SER A 257 4.06 -17.39 -2.97
C SER A 257 4.77 -16.41 -2.03
N ALA A 258 5.62 -16.93 -1.13
CA ALA A 258 6.44 -16.12 -0.24
C ALA A 258 7.43 -15.24 -1.02
N GLU A 259 8.13 -15.82 -2.01
CA GLU A 259 9.03 -15.09 -2.92
C GLU A 259 8.30 -13.90 -3.59
N ALA A 260 7.09 -14.12 -4.13
CA ALA A 260 6.32 -13.05 -4.75
C ALA A 260 6.01 -11.91 -3.77
N CYS A 261 5.66 -12.24 -2.52
CA CYS A 261 5.42 -11.24 -1.48
C CYS A 261 6.69 -10.47 -1.12
N PHE A 262 7.83 -11.16 -0.94
CA PHE A 262 9.08 -10.48 -0.61
C PHE A 262 9.62 -9.63 -1.75
N ARG A 263 9.46 -10.05 -3.01
CA ARG A 263 9.80 -9.20 -4.17
C ARG A 263 8.95 -7.93 -4.21
N MET A 264 7.65 -8.04 -3.92
CA MET A 264 6.79 -6.86 -3.79
C MET A 264 7.24 -5.95 -2.63
N ALA A 265 7.69 -6.54 -1.51
CA ALA A 265 8.25 -5.77 -0.41
C ALA A 265 9.54 -5.03 -0.80
N ASP A 266 10.46 -5.64 -1.55
CA ASP A 266 11.68 -4.99 -2.08
C ASP A 266 11.36 -3.94 -3.15
N GLU A 267 10.32 -4.13 -3.95
CA GLU A 267 9.87 -3.13 -4.93
C GLU A 267 9.31 -1.87 -4.25
N LEU A 268 8.65 -2.02 -3.10
CA LEU A 268 8.08 -0.91 -2.33
C LEU A 268 9.11 -0.24 -1.41
N ASP A 269 9.91 -1.04 -0.71
CA ASP A 269 10.93 -0.61 0.23
C ASP A 269 12.26 -1.31 -0.13
N PRO A 270 13.03 -0.76 -1.09
CA PRO A 270 14.25 -1.40 -1.57
C PRO A 270 15.35 -1.40 -0.52
N ASP A 271 16.25 -2.38 -0.63
CA ASP A 271 17.46 -2.50 0.18
C ASP A 271 17.19 -2.70 1.69
N VAL A 272 16.01 -3.23 2.04
CA VAL A 272 15.74 -3.73 3.39
C VAL A 272 16.45 -5.09 3.57
N PRO A 273 17.44 -5.21 4.46
CA PRO A 273 18.29 -6.40 4.56
C PRO A 273 17.50 -7.70 4.76
N ASN A 274 16.58 -7.70 5.72
CA ASN A 274 15.76 -8.88 6.01
C ASN A 274 14.92 -9.32 4.81
N THR A 275 14.38 -8.38 4.02
CA THR A 275 13.61 -8.69 2.81
C THR A 275 14.49 -9.39 1.77
N LEU A 276 15.70 -8.86 1.54
CA LEU A 276 16.65 -9.47 0.59
C LEU A 276 17.05 -10.89 1.01
N LEU A 277 17.33 -11.10 2.31
CA LEU A 277 17.66 -12.42 2.84
C LEU A 277 16.51 -13.42 2.67
N GLU A 278 15.27 -12.98 2.90
CA GLU A 278 14.09 -13.84 2.74
C GLU A 278 13.80 -14.20 1.27
N ILE A 279 14.08 -13.30 0.31
CA ILE A 279 14.06 -13.63 -1.13
C ILE A 279 15.09 -14.72 -1.45
N VAL A 280 16.33 -14.54 -0.99
CA VAL A 280 17.43 -15.50 -1.23
C VAL A 280 17.08 -16.87 -0.64
N LEU A 281 16.55 -16.90 0.58
CA LEU A 281 16.11 -18.12 1.24
C LEU A 281 15.00 -18.83 0.42
N CYS A 282 13.95 -18.10 0.04
CA CYS A 282 12.84 -18.69 -0.73
C CYS A 282 13.29 -19.21 -2.10
N LEU A 283 14.22 -18.53 -2.77
CA LEU A 283 14.80 -19.00 -4.03
C LEU A 283 15.71 -20.21 -3.83
N GLY A 284 16.48 -20.25 -2.75
CA GLY A 284 17.32 -21.39 -2.38
C GLY A 284 16.51 -22.66 -2.09
N GLU A 285 15.41 -22.54 -1.33
CA GLU A 285 14.47 -23.64 -1.08
C GLU A 285 13.79 -24.16 -2.37
N GLN A 286 13.69 -23.31 -3.39
CA GLN A 286 13.23 -23.69 -4.73
C GLN A 286 14.35 -24.23 -5.65
N GLY A 287 15.61 -24.19 -5.21
CA GLY A 287 16.78 -24.55 -6.01
C GLY A 287 17.16 -23.54 -7.10
N LYS A 288 16.58 -22.32 -7.07
CA LYS A 288 16.78 -21.25 -8.06
C LYS A 288 17.97 -20.35 -7.68
N TYR A 289 19.15 -20.94 -7.47
CA TYR A 289 20.32 -20.20 -7.00
C TYR A 289 20.83 -19.12 -7.96
N ALA A 290 20.62 -19.31 -9.27
CA ALA A 290 20.99 -18.31 -10.27
C ALA A 290 20.17 -17.01 -10.11
N ASP A 291 18.89 -17.13 -9.79
CA ASP A 291 17.99 -16.00 -9.53
C ASP A 291 18.26 -15.38 -8.15
N ALA A 292 18.74 -16.18 -7.18
CA ALA A 292 19.06 -15.72 -5.83
C ALA A 292 20.34 -14.86 -5.78
N LEU A 293 21.32 -15.14 -6.63
CA LEU A 293 22.64 -14.49 -6.63
C LEU A 293 22.60 -12.95 -6.61
N PRO A 294 21.83 -12.25 -7.47
CA PRO A 294 21.77 -10.79 -7.42
C PRO A 294 21.24 -10.24 -6.08
N PHE A 295 20.26 -10.92 -5.47
CA PHE A 295 19.73 -10.51 -4.16
C PHE A 295 20.73 -10.81 -3.03
N ALA A 296 21.44 -11.93 -3.10
CA ALA A 296 22.47 -12.28 -2.13
C ALA A 296 23.66 -11.30 -2.16
N ARG A 297 24.08 -10.87 -3.36
CA ARG A 297 25.12 -9.84 -3.50
C ARG A 297 24.62 -8.49 -2.96
N ARG A 298 23.40 -8.07 -3.30
CA ARG A 298 22.78 -6.86 -2.73
C ARG A 298 22.70 -6.92 -1.20
N ALA A 299 22.33 -8.05 -0.61
CA ALA A 299 22.27 -8.20 0.84
C ALA A 299 23.63 -7.94 1.51
N VAL A 300 24.72 -8.48 0.95
CA VAL A 300 26.09 -8.21 1.42
C VAL A 300 26.52 -6.77 1.14
N GLU A 301 26.12 -6.15 0.04
CA GLU A 301 26.41 -4.74 -0.24
C GLU A 301 25.76 -3.82 0.80
N VAL A 302 24.51 -4.10 1.19
CA VAL A 302 23.77 -3.33 2.20
C VAL A 302 24.30 -3.60 3.61
N GLN A 303 24.65 -4.85 3.93
CA GLN A 303 25.20 -5.26 5.22
C GLN A 303 26.48 -6.10 5.07
N PRO A 304 27.64 -5.46 4.83
CA PRO A 304 28.88 -6.17 4.48
C PRO A 304 29.47 -7.02 5.60
N ASN A 305 29.04 -6.80 6.84
CA ASN A 305 29.51 -7.52 8.02
C ASN A 305 28.40 -8.33 8.71
N ASP A 306 27.27 -8.57 8.03
CA ASP A 306 26.22 -9.44 8.56
C ASP A 306 26.55 -10.92 8.25
N PRO A 307 26.78 -11.77 9.27
CA PRO A 307 27.06 -13.19 9.06
C PRO A 307 25.95 -13.92 8.29
N ALA A 308 24.69 -13.50 8.42
CA ALA A 308 23.59 -14.12 7.69
C ALA A 308 23.63 -13.78 6.19
N ALA A 309 23.88 -12.53 5.81
CA ALA A 309 24.08 -12.14 4.41
C ALA A 309 25.29 -12.84 3.78
N LEU A 310 26.43 -12.88 4.47
CA LEU A 310 27.64 -13.54 3.99
C LEU A 310 27.42 -15.06 3.81
N GLY A 311 26.75 -15.70 4.76
CA GLY A 311 26.38 -17.12 4.69
C GLY A 311 25.45 -17.45 3.52
N ASN A 312 24.42 -16.62 3.32
CA ASN A 312 23.47 -16.78 2.21
C ASN A 312 24.13 -16.59 0.84
N LEU A 313 25.06 -15.65 0.71
CA LEU A 313 25.86 -15.51 -0.51
C LEU A 313 26.78 -16.73 -0.72
N ALA A 314 27.43 -17.21 0.35
CA ALA A 314 28.30 -18.37 0.26
C ALA A 314 27.57 -19.64 -0.20
N ILE A 315 26.41 -19.97 0.38
CA ILE A 315 25.64 -21.15 -0.04
C ILE A 315 25.10 -21.00 -1.47
N THR A 316 24.72 -19.79 -1.87
CA THR A 316 24.26 -19.49 -3.24
C THR A 316 25.38 -19.71 -4.26
N LEU A 317 26.57 -19.19 -3.99
CA LEU A 317 27.76 -19.37 -4.82
C LEU A 317 28.21 -20.83 -4.87
N PHE A 318 28.22 -21.52 -3.73
CA PHE A 318 28.56 -22.94 -3.65
C PHE A 318 27.64 -23.77 -4.54
N SER A 319 26.33 -23.52 -4.48
CA SER A 319 25.31 -24.22 -5.28
C SER A 319 25.42 -23.93 -6.78
N LEU A 320 26.04 -22.81 -7.16
CA LEU A 320 26.37 -22.47 -8.55
C LEU A 320 27.73 -23.02 -9.01
N GLY A 321 28.50 -23.65 -8.12
CA GLY A 321 29.83 -24.18 -8.43
C GLY A 321 30.98 -23.17 -8.26
N GLU A 322 30.71 -21.97 -7.77
CA GLU A 322 31.72 -20.93 -7.50
C GLU A 322 32.41 -21.15 -6.14
N ILE A 323 33.01 -22.33 -5.99
CA ILE A 323 33.47 -22.87 -4.70
C ILE A 323 34.52 -21.98 -4.02
N ALA A 324 35.41 -21.37 -4.80
CA ALA A 324 36.50 -20.54 -4.25
C ALA A 324 35.98 -19.23 -3.65
N GLU A 325 35.05 -18.55 -4.33
CA GLU A 325 34.43 -17.32 -3.84
C GLU A 325 33.51 -17.62 -2.65
N ALA A 326 32.73 -18.70 -2.75
CA ALA A 326 31.85 -19.16 -1.67
C ALA A 326 32.62 -19.42 -0.37
N ARG A 327 33.80 -20.07 -0.45
CA ARG A 327 34.67 -20.34 0.70
C ARG A 327 35.10 -19.05 1.41
N GLN A 328 35.49 -18.02 0.65
CA GLN A 328 35.93 -16.75 1.23
C GLN A 328 34.82 -16.08 2.05
N TYR A 329 33.60 -16.06 1.52
CA TYR A 329 32.47 -15.46 2.21
C TYR A 329 32.07 -16.22 3.47
N ILE A 330 32.05 -17.55 3.46
CA ILE A 330 31.70 -18.32 4.65
C ILE A 330 32.80 -18.27 5.73
N GLU A 331 34.08 -18.22 5.33
CA GLU A 331 35.19 -18.02 6.26
C GLU A 331 35.07 -16.64 6.93
N THR A 332 34.77 -15.59 6.15
CA THR A 332 34.51 -14.24 6.68
C THR A 332 33.32 -14.22 7.65
N ALA A 333 32.21 -14.91 7.31
CA ALA A 333 31.05 -15.01 8.21
C ALA A 333 31.43 -15.65 9.56
N LEU A 334 32.25 -16.71 9.54
CA LEU A 334 32.72 -17.41 10.74
C LEU A 334 33.84 -16.69 11.49
N GLU A 335 34.59 -15.79 10.84
CA GLU A 335 35.49 -14.87 11.53
C GLU A 335 34.71 -13.84 12.37
N ILE A 336 33.58 -13.35 11.84
CA ILE A 336 32.70 -12.39 12.52
C ILE A 336 31.91 -13.08 13.63
N GLU A 337 31.27 -14.21 13.34
CA GLU A 337 30.50 -15.00 14.32
C GLU A 337 30.92 -16.47 14.34
N PRO A 338 31.97 -16.82 15.11
CA PRO A 338 32.52 -18.17 15.12
C PRO A 338 31.56 -19.24 15.63
N THR A 339 30.53 -18.88 16.39
CA THR A 339 29.58 -19.80 17.03
C THR A 339 28.29 -20.01 16.24
N ASP A 340 28.12 -19.33 15.11
CA ASP A 340 26.95 -19.48 14.24
C ASP A 340 26.86 -20.92 13.71
N GLN A 341 25.81 -21.65 14.12
CA GLN A 341 25.62 -23.05 13.77
C GLN A 341 25.26 -23.23 12.28
N ILE A 342 24.54 -22.28 11.69
CA ILE A 342 24.13 -22.32 10.29
C ILE A 342 25.35 -22.16 9.41
N ASN A 343 26.17 -21.14 9.70
CA ASN A 343 27.39 -20.89 8.94
C ASN A 343 28.43 -22.03 9.10
N ARG A 344 28.52 -22.65 10.27
CA ARG A 344 29.34 -23.87 10.46
C ARG A 344 28.84 -25.05 9.63
N ALA A 345 27.52 -25.24 9.55
CA ALA A 345 26.92 -26.29 8.73
C ALA A 345 27.22 -26.06 7.24
N ILE A 346 27.11 -24.82 6.75
CA ILE A 346 27.50 -24.45 5.39
C ILE A 346 28.99 -24.71 5.16
N TYR A 347 29.87 -24.24 6.05
CA TYR A 347 31.32 -24.45 5.93
C TYR A 347 31.72 -25.93 5.88
N SER A 348 31.02 -26.81 6.59
CA SER A 348 31.32 -28.25 6.58
C SER A 348 31.22 -28.89 5.20
N GLN A 349 30.42 -28.31 4.28
CA GLN A 349 30.27 -28.76 2.91
C GLN A 349 31.54 -28.53 2.06
N PHE A 350 32.46 -27.67 2.52
CA PHE A 350 33.72 -27.36 1.85
C PHE A 350 34.90 -28.22 2.33
N VAL A 351 34.71 -29.04 3.37
CA VAL A 351 35.78 -29.80 4.05
C VAL A 351 35.69 -31.31 3.77
N GLY A 352 34.63 -31.76 3.09
CA GLY A 352 34.51 -33.11 2.53
C GLY A 352 35.07 -33.20 1.12
#